data_AF-A0A2A4RJL7-F1
#
_entry.id   AF-A0A2A4RJL7-F1
#
_cell.length_a   1.000
_cell.length_b   1.000
_cell.length_c   1.000
_cell.angle_alpha   90.00
_cell.angle_beta   90.00
_cell.angle_gamma   90.00
#
_symmetry.space_group_name_H-M   'P 1'
#
loop_
_entity.id
_entity.type
_entity.pdbx_description
1 polymer ?
#
loop_
_entity_poly.entity_id
_entity_poly.type
_entity_poly.pdbx_seq_one_letter_code
_entity_poly.pdbx_strand_id
1 'polypeptide(L)'
;MNNNQQANLQKTNYGGQQGFVLILSLVILAVLTLIGVSSMNSANIELKATANAQHHRKAFDGGESMLEFTLSNPAELLIDWQVTDTTVVQTVTYVLANTSNLSANIRYVGCMVGIGSSLEAGKGFSYGFFQVAGSGSNVSGTATSSQTHGVRYPAASC
;
A
#
# COMPACT_ATOMS: atom_id res chain seq x y z
N MET A 1 51.55 -79.45 -15.09
CA MET A 1 51.76 -78.39 -14.06
C MET A 1 50.62 -77.39 -14.24
N ASN A 2 49.40 -77.68 -13.80
CA ASN A 2 48.86 -77.43 -12.45
C ASN A 2 49.20 -76.02 -11.92
N ASN A 3 48.21 -75.11 -11.87
CA ASN A 3 47.90 -74.33 -10.67
C ASN A 3 46.72 -73.38 -10.90
N ASN A 4 45.55 -73.88 -10.51
CA ASN A 4 44.57 -73.20 -9.66
C ASN A 4 44.95 -71.79 -9.21
N GLN A 5 44.33 -70.76 -9.79
CA GLN A 5 44.03 -69.53 -9.07
C GLN A 5 42.52 -69.37 -9.04
N GLN A 6 41.96 -69.83 -7.93
CA GLN A 6 40.57 -69.62 -7.55
C GLN A 6 40.34 -68.12 -7.45
N ALA A 7 39.60 -67.55 -8.41
CA ALA A 7 39.05 -66.22 -8.31
C ALA A 7 38.07 -66.21 -7.13
N ASN A 8 38.55 -65.74 -5.99
CA ASN A 8 37.80 -65.55 -4.77
C ASN A 8 36.81 -64.40 -4.99
N LEU A 9 35.65 -64.73 -5.59
CA LEU A 9 34.50 -63.86 -5.68
C LEU A 9 34.00 -63.61 -4.26
N GLN A 10 34.50 -62.54 -3.64
CA GLN A 10 33.96 -62.03 -2.38
C GLN A 10 32.49 -61.67 -2.60
N LYS A 11 31.61 -62.60 -2.24
CA LYS A 11 30.17 -62.40 -2.19
C LYS A 11 29.89 -61.47 -1.02
N THR A 12 29.85 -60.17 -1.29
CA THR A 12 29.34 -59.16 -0.36
C THR A 12 27.91 -59.56 0.03
N ASN A 13 27.73 -59.93 1.29
CA ASN A 13 26.42 -60.28 1.84
C ASN A 13 25.58 -59.00 1.95
N TYR A 14 24.76 -58.71 0.94
CA TYR A 14 23.79 -57.61 0.92
C TYR A 14 22.52 -57.86 1.77
N GLY A 15 22.45 -58.98 2.49
CA GLY A 15 21.24 -59.45 3.19
C GLY A 15 20.78 -58.61 4.38
N GLY A 16 21.62 -57.71 4.91
CA GLY A 16 21.27 -56.81 6.03
C GLY A 16 20.92 -55.37 5.63
N GLN A 17 21.07 -54.99 4.36
CA GLN A 17 20.97 -53.59 3.93
C GLN A 17 19.55 -53.16 3.52
N GLN A 18 18.64 -54.09 3.25
CA GLN A 18 17.30 -53.76 2.74
C GLN A 18 16.41 -53.01 3.75
N GLY A 19 16.52 -53.30 5.05
CA GLY A 19 15.71 -52.62 6.08
C GLY A 19 16.15 -51.17 6.34
N PHE A 20 17.46 -50.93 6.30
CA PHE A 20 18.03 -49.60 6.54
C PHE A 20 17.68 -48.61 5.41
N VAL A 21 17.70 -49.07 4.15
CA VAL A 21 17.36 -48.25 2.99
C VAL A 21 15.90 -47.76 3.06
N LEU A 22 14.99 -48.59 3.57
CA LEU A 22 13.58 -48.21 3.74
C LEU A 22 13.40 -47.13 4.81
N ILE A 23 14.12 -47.21 5.92
CA ILE A 23 14.06 -46.19 6.98
C ILE A 23 14.66 -44.88 6.46
N LEU A 24 15.79 -44.95 5.77
CA LEU A 24 16.44 -43.78 5.17
C LEU A 24 15.54 -43.08 4.16
N SER A 25 14.87 -43.83 3.27
CA SER A 25 13.95 -43.24 2.30
C SER A 25 12.73 -42.59 2.96
N LEU A 26 12.22 -43.18 4.04
CA LEU A 26 11.09 -42.63 4.81
C LEU A 26 11.49 -41.33 5.53
N VAL A 27 12.71 -41.28 6.11
CA VAL A 27 13.25 -40.06 6.72
C VAL A 27 13.47 -38.97 5.67
N ILE A 28 14.05 -39.28 4.52
CA ILE A 28 14.27 -38.30 3.45
C ILE A 28 12.93 -37.76 2.93
N LEU A 29 11.92 -38.63 2.72
CA LEU A 29 10.58 -38.22 2.31
C LEU A 29 9.92 -37.31 3.36
N ALA A 30 10.09 -37.62 4.65
CA ALA A 30 9.58 -36.80 5.74
C ALA A 30 10.25 -35.41 5.78
N VAL A 31 11.56 -35.34 5.57
CA VAL A 31 12.28 -34.06 5.51
C VAL A 31 11.82 -33.23 4.32
N LEU A 32 11.69 -33.83 3.13
CA LEU A 32 11.22 -33.13 1.93
C LEU A 32 9.79 -32.62 2.07
N THR A 33 8.89 -33.39 2.68
CA THR A 33 7.53 -32.95 2.95
C THR A 33 7.49 -31.83 3.98
N LEU A 34 8.32 -31.87 5.04
CA LEU A 34 8.41 -30.80 6.03
C LEU A 34 8.93 -29.49 5.40
N ILE A 35 9.96 -29.57 4.55
CA ILE A 35 10.46 -28.42 3.79
C ILE A 35 9.36 -27.85 2.86
N GLY A 36 8.64 -28.73 2.15
CA GLY A 36 7.54 -28.33 1.26
C GLY A 36 6.41 -27.62 2.00
N VAL A 37 5.95 -28.16 3.13
CA VAL A 37 4.90 -27.54 3.96
C VAL A 37 5.38 -26.22 4.54
N SER A 38 6.62 -26.15 5.02
CA SER A 38 7.21 -24.90 5.52
C SER A 38 7.24 -23.81 4.44
N SER A 39 7.64 -24.17 3.21
CA SER A 39 7.65 -23.24 2.06
C SER A 39 6.24 -22.75 1.71
N MET A 40 5.25 -23.64 1.71
CA MET A 40 3.87 -23.30 1.39
C MET A 40 3.24 -22.41 2.47
N ASN A 41 3.60 -22.62 3.74
CA ASN A 41 3.17 -21.76 4.84
C ASN A 41 3.70 -20.32 4.67
N SER A 42 4.97 -20.16 4.31
CA SER A 42 5.55 -18.84 4.01
C SER A 42 4.84 -18.15 2.84
N ALA A 43 4.58 -18.88 1.74
CA ALA A 43 3.88 -18.34 0.57
C ALA A 43 2.46 -17.85 0.90
N ASN A 44 1.74 -18.57 1.78
CA ASN A 44 0.40 -18.17 2.22
C ASN A 44 0.41 -16.86 3.03
N ILE A 45 1.44 -16.64 3.86
CA ILE A 45 1.59 -15.39 4.61
C ILE A 45 1.90 -14.23 3.65
N GLU A 46 2.82 -14.44 2.71
CA GLU A 46 3.18 -13.44 1.70
C GLU A 46 1.99 -13.04 0.82
N LEU A 47 1.16 -14.01 0.43
CA LEU A 47 -0.07 -13.75 -0.33
C LEU A 47 -1.05 -12.86 0.44
N LYS A 48 -1.26 -13.14 1.73
CA LYS A 48 -2.13 -12.31 2.59
C LYS A 48 -1.57 -10.90 2.78
N ALA A 49 -0.26 -10.78 2.99
CA ALA A 49 0.41 -9.49 3.10
C ALA A 49 0.28 -8.69 1.79
N THR A 50 0.45 -9.34 0.64
CA THR A 50 0.28 -8.74 -0.69
C THR A 50 -1.16 -8.29 -0.91
N ALA A 51 -2.16 -9.10 -0.55
CA ALA A 51 -3.56 -8.71 -0.66
C ALA A 51 -3.89 -7.47 0.18
N ASN A 52 -3.41 -7.43 1.43
CA ASN A 52 -3.58 -6.26 2.30
C ASN A 52 -2.90 -5.02 1.72
N ALA A 53 -1.66 -5.16 1.21
CA ALA A 53 -0.93 -4.07 0.56
C ALA A 53 -1.67 -3.56 -0.68
N GLN A 54 -2.26 -4.44 -1.49
CA GLN A 54 -3.08 -4.05 -2.64
C GLN A 54 -4.34 -3.29 -2.24
N HIS A 55 -5.02 -3.72 -1.16
CA HIS A 55 -6.19 -3.01 -0.65
C HIS A 55 -5.84 -1.61 -0.15
N HIS A 56 -4.73 -1.47 0.60
CA HIS A 56 -4.23 -0.17 1.02
C HIS A 56 -3.82 0.70 -0.17
N ARG A 57 -3.17 0.12 -1.18
CA ARG A 57 -2.75 0.86 -2.38
C ARG A 57 -3.94 1.41 -3.16
N LYS A 58 -4.99 0.61 -3.36
CA LYS A 58 -6.22 1.06 -4.03
C LYS A 58 -6.91 2.19 -3.26
N ALA A 59 -6.97 2.09 -1.93
CA ALA A 59 -7.54 3.14 -1.09
C ALA A 59 -6.72 4.43 -1.18
N PHE A 60 -5.39 4.31 -1.18
CA PHE A 60 -4.46 5.42 -1.37
C PHE A 60 -4.63 6.10 -2.72
N ASP A 61 -4.55 5.33 -3.81
CA ASP A 61 -4.69 5.87 -5.18
C ASP A 61 -6.05 6.54 -5.38
N GLY A 62 -7.11 6.01 -4.77
CA GLY A 62 -8.44 6.63 -4.77
C GLY A 62 -8.50 7.96 -4.02
N GLY A 63 -7.87 8.05 -2.84
CA GLY A 63 -7.78 9.28 -2.06
C GLY A 63 -6.98 10.37 -2.78
N GLU A 64 -5.85 10.00 -3.40
CA GLU A 64 -5.04 10.91 -4.21
C GLU A 64 -5.75 11.38 -5.47
N SER A 65 -6.43 10.47 -6.19
CA SER A 65 -7.20 10.84 -7.39
C SER A 65 -8.32 11.82 -7.04
N MET A 66 -8.99 11.61 -5.91
CA MET A 66 -10.01 12.53 -5.40
C MET A 66 -9.42 13.91 -5.04
N LEU A 67 -8.23 13.91 -4.43
CA LEU A 67 -7.53 15.13 -4.08
C LEU A 67 -7.16 15.92 -5.34
N GLU A 68 -6.55 15.28 -6.33
CA GLU A 68 -6.23 15.90 -7.62
C GLU A 68 -7.48 16.39 -8.35
N PHE A 69 -8.54 15.58 -8.38
CA PHE A 69 -9.82 15.98 -8.98
C PHE A 69 -10.40 17.25 -8.33
N THR A 70 -10.39 17.30 -7.00
CA THR A 70 -10.87 18.45 -6.21
C THR A 70 -10.10 19.74 -6.53
N LEU A 71 -8.78 19.63 -6.75
CA LEU A 71 -7.93 20.77 -7.07
C LEU A 71 -8.00 21.19 -8.54
N SER A 72 -8.18 20.22 -9.45
CA SER A 72 -8.19 20.48 -10.90
C SER A 72 -9.45 21.19 -11.38
N ASN A 73 -10.60 20.96 -10.74
CA ASN A 73 -11.88 21.50 -11.19
C ASN A 73 -12.73 22.13 -10.07
N PRO A 74 -12.27 23.23 -9.45
CA PRO A 74 -12.95 23.83 -8.30
C PRO A 74 -14.31 24.48 -8.64
N ALA A 75 -14.52 24.91 -9.89
CA ALA A 75 -15.72 25.64 -10.31
C ALA A 75 -16.97 24.73 -10.37
N GLU A 76 -16.81 23.51 -10.89
CA GLU A 76 -17.89 22.52 -10.97
C GLU A 76 -18.25 21.94 -9.60
N LEU A 77 -17.31 22.00 -8.65
CA LEU A 77 -17.46 21.45 -7.30
C LEU A 77 -17.94 22.48 -6.28
N LEU A 78 -18.24 23.71 -6.71
CA LEU A 78 -18.74 24.80 -5.87
C LEU A 78 -17.86 25.06 -4.63
N ILE A 79 -16.54 24.87 -4.76
CA ILE A 79 -15.60 25.05 -3.65
C ILE A 79 -15.31 26.55 -3.49
N ASP A 80 -15.57 27.08 -2.31
CA ASP A 80 -15.29 28.45 -1.92
C ASP A 80 -13.87 28.59 -1.35
N TRP A 81 -12.97 29.17 -2.16
CA TRP A 81 -11.59 29.47 -1.77
C TRP A 81 -11.43 30.86 -1.13
N GLN A 82 -12.52 31.55 -0.81
CA GLN A 82 -12.53 32.83 -0.11
C GLN A 82 -13.04 32.72 1.34
N VAL A 83 -13.42 31.53 1.80
CA VAL A 83 -13.82 31.34 3.20
C VAL A 83 -12.64 31.60 4.15
N THR A 84 -12.85 32.50 5.11
CA THR A 84 -11.88 32.86 6.15
C THR A 84 -12.21 32.28 7.53
N ASP A 85 -13.31 31.54 7.64
CA ASP A 85 -13.70 30.87 8.88
C ASP A 85 -13.03 29.50 8.98
N THR A 86 -12.24 29.31 10.04
CA THR A 86 -11.54 28.04 10.33
C THR A 86 -12.47 26.90 10.75
N THR A 87 -13.72 27.21 11.10
CA THR A 87 -14.72 26.22 11.54
C THR A 87 -15.53 25.64 10.39
N VAL A 88 -15.54 26.29 9.23
CA VAL A 88 -16.24 25.82 8.04
C VAL A 88 -15.41 24.74 7.35
N VAL A 89 -16.03 23.57 7.17
CA VAL A 89 -15.47 22.46 6.40
C VAL A 89 -16.34 22.26 5.17
N GLN A 90 -15.72 22.34 4.00
CA GLN A 90 -16.38 22.06 2.73
C GLN A 90 -16.08 20.61 2.34
N THR A 91 -17.11 19.84 2.04
CA THR A 91 -16.97 18.42 1.73
C THR A 91 -17.41 18.15 0.30
N VAL A 92 -16.49 17.61 -0.50
CA VAL A 92 -16.77 17.07 -1.82
C VAL A 92 -16.86 15.55 -1.69
N THR A 93 -17.93 14.96 -2.18
CA THR A 93 -18.11 13.50 -2.17
C THR A 93 -18.30 13.01 -3.59
N TYR A 94 -17.63 11.91 -3.93
CA TYR A 94 -17.80 11.24 -5.22
C TYR A 94 -17.91 9.74 -4.98
N VAL A 95 -18.92 9.12 -5.59
CA VAL A 95 -19.14 7.68 -5.51
C VAL A 95 -18.87 7.10 -6.90
N LEU A 96 -17.80 6.31 -7.02
CA LEU A 96 -17.62 5.47 -8.21
C LEU A 96 -18.49 4.23 -8.03
N ALA A 97 -19.46 4.06 -8.94
CA ALA A 97 -20.33 2.89 -8.97
C ALA A 97 -19.50 1.59 -8.83
N ASN A 98 -19.90 0.74 -7.88
CA ASN A 98 -19.32 -0.58 -7.63
C ASN A 98 -17.83 -0.64 -7.27
N THR A 99 -17.17 0.48 -6.96
CA THR A 99 -15.68 0.48 -6.82
C THR A 99 -15.15 1.14 -5.54
N SER A 100 -15.56 2.36 -5.18
CA SER A 100 -15.02 3.07 -4.00
C SER A 100 -15.89 4.24 -3.54
N ASN A 101 -15.86 4.52 -2.23
CA ASN A 101 -16.36 5.78 -1.66
C ASN A 101 -15.18 6.75 -1.55
N LEU A 102 -15.27 7.90 -2.20
CA LEU A 102 -14.24 8.93 -2.19
C LEU A 102 -14.82 10.22 -1.61
N SER A 103 -14.07 10.90 -0.75
CA SER A 103 -14.48 12.19 -0.20
C SER A 103 -13.28 13.09 0.06
N ALA A 104 -13.37 14.37 -0.28
CA ALA A 104 -12.39 15.38 0.07
C ALA A 104 -12.99 16.43 1.01
N ASN A 105 -12.23 16.82 2.03
CA ASN A 105 -12.59 17.86 2.98
C ASN A 105 -11.62 19.03 2.85
N ILE A 106 -12.14 20.23 2.59
CA ILE A 106 -11.37 21.47 2.51
C ILE A 106 -11.64 22.30 3.77
N ARG A 107 -10.58 22.76 4.42
CA ARG A 107 -10.66 23.65 5.58
C ARG A 107 -9.65 24.78 5.45
N TYR A 108 -10.09 26.00 5.76
CA TYR A 108 -9.21 27.14 5.88
C TYR A 108 -8.35 27.05 7.14
N VAL A 109 -7.04 27.26 7.00
CA VAL A 109 -6.06 27.14 8.11
C VAL A 109 -5.58 28.51 8.57
N GLY A 110 -5.52 29.48 7.65
CA GLY A 110 -5.05 30.83 7.94
C GLY A 110 -4.60 31.52 6.66
N CYS A 111 -4.08 32.73 6.79
CA CYS A 111 -3.59 33.47 5.64
C CYS A 111 -2.36 34.30 6.00
N MET A 112 -1.63 34.74 4.97
CA MET A 112 -0.50 35.65 5.13
C MET A 112 -0.49 36.71 4.04
N VAL A 113 0.00 37.90 4.38
CA VAL A 113 0.33 38.94 3.41
C VAL A 113 1.79 38.76 2.99
N GLY A 114 2.05 38.63 1.70
CA GLY A 114 3.40 38.50 1.18
C GLY A 114 4.22 39.78 1.40
N ILE A 115 5.53 39.61 1.59
CA ILE A 115 6.49 40.71 1.45
C ILE A 115 6.79 40.91 -0.04
N GLY A 116 6.45 42.08 -0.58
CA GLY A 116 6.73 42.42 -1.98
C GLY A 116 8.15 42.98 -2.11
N SER A 117 8.92 42.54 -3.10
CA SER A 117 10.28 43.08 -3.32
C SER A 117 10.31 44.58 -3.69
N SER A 118 9.16 45.19 -3.96
CA SER A 118 9.03 46.63 -4.32
C SER A 118 7.82 47.32 -3.66
N LEU A 119 7.08 46.62 -2.81
CA LEU A 119 5.92 47.13 -2.07
C LEU A 119 6.22 46.86 -0.60
N GLU A 120 6.26 47.93 0.19
CA GLU A 120 6.55 47.93 1.63
C GLU A 120 5.90 46.76 2.39
N ALA A 121 6.43 46.41 3.56
CA ALA A 121 5.90 45.31 4.38
C ALA A 121 4.37 45.44 4.57
N GLY A 122 3.63 44.38 4.24
CA GLY A 122 2.16 44.36 4.34
C GLY A 122 1.41 44.94 3.13
N LYS A 123 2.10 45.32 2.05
CA LYS A 123 1.48 45.77 0.78
C LYS A 123 1.62 44.76 -0.36
N GLY A 124 2.14 43.56 -0.08
CA GLY A 124 2.18 42.47 -1.06
C GLY A 124 0.84 41.75 -1.17
N PHE A 125 0.76 40.79 -2.10
CA PHE A 125 -0.44 39.98 -2.30
C PHE A 125 -0.77 39.16 -1.04
N SER A 126 -2.06 39.08 -0.71
CA SER A 126 -2.57 38.24 0.36
C SER A 126 -2.87 36.84 -0.13
N TYR A 127 -2.59 35.83 0.70
CA TYR A 127 -2.77 34.42 0.35
C TYR A 127 -3.42 33.65 1.49
N GLY A 128 -4.52 32.98 1.19
CA GLY A 128 -5.15 32.00 2.07
C GLY A 128 -4.53 30.63 1.92
N PHE A 129 -4.34 29.95 3.04
CA PHE A 129 -3.89 28.57 3.13
C PHE A 129 -5.06 27.68 3.50
N PHE A 130 -5.23 26.63 2.70
CA PHE A 130 -6.27 25.65 2.86
C PHE A 130 -5.64 24.28 3.02
N GLN A 131 -6.20 23.49 3.93
CA GLN A 131 -5.91 22.08 4.06
C GLN A 131 -6.98 21.33 3.28
N VAL A 132 -6.55 20.49 2.34
CA VAL A 132 -7.43 19.61 1.56
C VAL A 132 -7.09 18.17 1.92
N ALA A 133 -8.03 17.50 2.58
CA ALA A 133 -7.89 16.12 3.01
C ALA A 133 -8.74 15.20 2.11
N GLY A 134 -8.10 14.48 1.19
CA GLY A 134 -8.73 13.49 0.33
C GLY A 134 -8.78 12.12 1.00
N SER A 135 -9.91 11.44 0.94
CA SER A 135 -10.13 10.12 1.54
C SER A 135 -10.67 9.16 0.50
N GLY A 136 -10.13 7.94 0.51
CA GLY A 136 -10.56 6.85 -0.35
C GLY A 136 -10.81 5.59 0.46
N SER A 137 -11.95 4.94 0.22
CA SER A 137 -12.31 3.66 0.80
C SER A 137 -12.74 2.68 -0.29
N ASN A 138 -12.35 1.42 -0.16
CA ASN A 138 -12.95 0.34 -0.94
C ASN A 138 -14.45 0.18 -0.57
N VAL A 139 -15.28 -0.36 -1.47
CA VAL A 139 -16.73 -0.61 -1.27
C VAL A 139 -17.03 -1.33 0.03
N SER A 140 -16.19 -2.30 0.41
CA SER A 140 -16.35 -3.10 1.63
C SER A 140 -15.96 -2.38 2.93
N GLY A 141 -15.38 -1.16 2.86
CA GLY A 141 -14.95 -0.41 4.04
C GLY A 141 -13.77 -1.01 4.81
N THR A 142 -13.15 -2.08 4.28
CA THR A 142 -12.08 -2.83 4.97
C THR A 142 -10.71 -2.15 4.89
N ALA A 143 -10.52 -1.25 3.93
CA ALA A 143 -9.32 -0.45 3.77
C ALA A 143 -9.70 0.99 3.43
N THR A 144 -9.19 1.92 4.24
CA THR A 144 -9.38 3.36 4.09
C THR A 144 -8.00 4.02 4.06
N SER A 145 -7.87 5.07 3.25
CA SER A 145 -6.69 5.94 3.22
C SER A 145 -7.16 7.38 3.23
N SER A 146 -6.45 8.23 3.96
CA SER A 146 -6.66 9.68 3.99
C SER A 146 -5.32 10.36 3.72
N GLN A 147 -5.30 11.24 2.73
CA GLN A 147 -4.16 12.03 2.32
C GLN A 147 -4.50 13.50 2.50
N THR A 148 -3.51 14.34 2.75
CA THR A 148 -3.77 15.74 3.05
C THR A 148 -2.72 16.65 2.45
N HIS A 149 -3.15 17.59 1.60
CA HIS A 149 -2.30 18.59 0.97
C HIS A 149 -2.62 19.99 1.49
N GLY A 150 -1.59 20.84 1.49
CA GLY A 150 -1.73 22.28 1.71
C GLY A 150 -1.83 22.98 0.35
N VAL A 151 -2.83 23.84 0.19
CA VAL A 151 -3.05 24.60 -1.03
C VAL A 151 -3.10 26.08 -0.71
N ARG A 152 -2.54 26.89 -1.60
CA ARG A 152 -2.46 28.33 -1.46
C ARG A 152 -3.32 28.97 -2.54
N TYR A 153 -4.27 29.80 -2.13
CA TYR A 153 -5.07 30.61 -3.03
C TYR A 153 -4.88 32.11 -2.74
N PRO A 154 -4.92 32.98 -3.76
CA PRO A 154 -4.93 34.42 -3.53
C PRO A 154 -6.20 34.80 -2.75
N ALA A 155 -6.03 35.55 -1.68
CA ALA A 155 -7.13 36.02 -0.85
C ALA A 155 -7.35 37.52 -1.08
N ALA A 156 -8.60 37.97 -1.01
CA ALA A 156 -8.92 39.39 -1.10
C ALA A 156 -8.32 40.19 0.08
N SER A 157 -8.25 39.58 1.26
CA SER A 157 -7.64 40.16 2.45
C SER A 157 -7.23 39.10 3.46
N CYS A 158 -6.26 39.49 4.28
CA CYS A 158 -5.91 38.96 5.59
C CYS A 158 -6.13 40.10 6.59
#